data_AF-A0A5F5Y3H9-F1
#
_entry.id   AF-A0A5F5Y3H9-F1
#
_cell.length_a   1.000
_cell.length_b   1.000
_cell.length_c   1.000
_cell.angle_alpha   90.00
_cell.angle_beta   90.00
_cell.angle_gamma   90.00
#
_symmetry.space_group_name_H-M   'P 1'
#
loop_
_entity.id
_entity.type
_entity.pdbx_description
1 polymer ?
#
loop_
_entity_poly.entity_id
_entity_poly.type
_entity_poly.pdbx_seq_one_letter_code
_entity_poly.pdbx_strand_id
1 'polypeptide(L)'
;MGLPKGPEGQGLPEVETREDEEQNVKLTEILELLVAAGYFRARIKGLSPFDKVVGGMTWCITTCNFDIDVDLLFQENSTIGQKIALSEKIVSVLPRMKCPHQLEPHQIQGMDFIHIFPVVQWLVKRAIETKEEMGDYIRSYSISQFQKTYSLPEDDDFVKRKEKAIKTVVDLSDVYKPRRKYRRQQGAGELLDEESRVHATLLEYGRRYGFSRQSKTEKAEDKKTTLPAGLSAAERADAQEEDELQAVEEQRIQSLMTKMTAMANEESRLTASSVGQIVGLCSAEIKQIVSEYAEKLKSYSERLDKEQAALEKIESKADPNILQNLRALVAMNENLKSQEQEFKAHCREEMTRLQQEIENLKAERVPAGDEKTLSSGDPHGALTPVMTHNEDLDKRYNMEKEKLYKIRLLQARRNREIAILHRKIDEVPSRAELIQYQKRFIELYRQISAVHKETKQFFTLYNTLDDKKVYLEKEISLLNSIHENFSQAMASPATRDQFLRQMEQIVEGIKQSRMKMEKKKQENKMRRDQLNDQYLELLEKQRLYFKTVKEFKEEGRKNEVLLSKVKAKAS
;
A
#
# COMPACT_ATOMS: atom_id res chain seq x y z
N MET A 1 57.65 43.76 69.59
CA MET A 1 56.84 44.98 69.43
C MET A 1 56.53 45.09 67.94
N GLY A 2 55.35 44.76 67.43
CA GLY A 2 54.03 45.18 67.87
C GLY A 2 53.51 46.16 66.81
N LEU A 3 52.84 45.65 65.78
CA LEU A 3 52.02 46.44 64.87
C LEU A 3 50.72 45.65 64.57
N PRO A 4 49.58 46.33 64.41
CA PRO A 4 48.31 45.90 64.98
C PRO A 4 47.35 45.25 63.98
N LYS A 5 46.36 44.54 64.55
CA LYS A 5 45.17 44.00 63.87
C LYS A 5 44.33 45.12 63.24
N GLY A 6 43.93 44.91 61.98
CA GLY A 6 42.75 45.50 61.34
C GLY A 6 41.65 44.44 61.16
N PRO A 7 40.38 44.83 60.99
CA PRO A 7 39.23 44.09 61.53
C PRO A 7 38.67 42.99 60.63
N GLU A 8 37.94 42.11 61.32
CA GLU A 8 37.11 41.01 60.83
C GLU A 8 35.95 41.46 59.93
N GLY A 9 35.53 40.54 59.05
CA GLY A 9 34.12 40.35 58.73
C GLY A 9 33.53 41.19 57.60
N GLN A 10 33.66 40.71 56.37
CA GLN A 10 32.60 40.89 55.36
C GLN A 10 32.27 39.53 54.75
N GLY A 11 31.01 39.14 54.93
CA GLY A 11 30.46 37.87 54.48
C GLY A 11 30.58 37.69 52.98
N LEU A 12 30.85 36.44 52.60
CA LEU A 12 30.68 35.96 51.23
C LEU A 12 29.19 36.14 50.86
N PRO A 13 28.86 36.84 49.77
CA PRO A 13 27.48 36.95 49.32
C PRO A 13 27.00 35.60 48.78
N GLU A 14 25.89 35.15 49.33
CA GLU A 14 25.07 34.01 48.93
C GLU A 14 24.31 34.39 47.65
N VAL A 15 24.75 33.93 46.46
CA VAL A 15 24.09 34.21 45.17
C VAL A 15 24.17 32.98 44.25
N GLU A 16 23.09 32.75 43.48
CA GLU A 16 22.87 31.76 42.40
C GLU A 16 22.29 30.37 42.78
N THR A 17 21.15 30.30 43.49
CA THR A 17 20.34 29.05 43.58
C THR A 17 18.96 29.14 42.93
N ARG A 18 18.43 30.35 42.70
CA ARG A 18 17.07 30.55 42.15
C ARG A 18 16.93 30.34 40.64
N GLU A 19 17.93 30.75 39.85
CA GLU A 19 17.88 30.61 38.38
C GLU A 19 17.96 29.15 37.93
N ASP A 20 18.66 28.30 38.71
CA ASP A 20 18.76 26.86 38.48
C ASP A 20 17.43 26.12 38.73
N GLU A 21 16.58 26.59 39.65
CA GLU A 21 15.28 25.96 39.94
C GLU A 21 14.30 26.14 38.77
N GLU A 22 14.21 27.34 38.20
CA GLU A 22 13.33 27.64 37.06
C GLU A 22 13.77 26.88 35.79
N GLN A 23 15.08 26.80 35.56
CA GLN A 23 15.66 26.02 34.45
C GLN A 23 15.35 24.51 34.59
N ASN A 24 15.38 23.96 35.80
CA ASN A 24 15.04 22.56 36.06
C ASN A 24 13.54 22.24 35.89
N VAL A 25 12.65 23.18 36.25
CA VAL A 25 11.21 23.05 35.97
C VAL A 25 10.98 23.01 34.46
N LYS A 26 11.59 23.94 33.71
CA LYS A 26 11.48 23.98 32.24
C LYS A 26 12.07 22.75 31.57
N LEU A 27 13.19 22.23 32.05
CA LEU A 27 13.75 20.97 31.58
C LEU A 27 12.74 19.82 31.75
N THR A 28 12.07 19.73 32.90
CA THR A 28 11.08 18.68 33.16
C THR A 28 9.90 18.77 32.18
N GLU A 29 9.36 19.97 31.96
CA GLU A 29 8.29 20.21 30.98
C GLU A 29 8.72 19.85 29.54
N ILE A 30 9.96 20.19 29.14
CA ILE A 30 10.52 19.81 27.82
C ILE A 30 10.54 18.28 27.68
N LEU A 31 11.00 17.56 28.70
CA LEU A 31 11.09 16.11 28.66
C LEU A 31 9.71 15.46 28.57
N GLU A 32 8.71 15.98 29.29
CA GLU A 32 7.34 15.50 29.22
C GLU A 32 6.72 15.71 27.83
N LEU A 33 6.91 16.89 27.22
CA LEU A 33 6.45 17.17 25.86
C LEU A 33 7.08 16.23 24.82
N LEU A 34 8.39 15.97 24.94
CA LEU A 34 9.10 15.04 24.06
C LEU A 34 8.60 13.60 24.21
N VAL A 35 8.35 13.16 25.44
CA VAL A 35 7.77 11.83 25.70
C VAL A 35 6.37 11.72 25.13
N ALA A 36 5.52 12.73 25.31
CA ALA A 36 4.17 12.77 24.74
C ALA A 36 4.18 12.71 23.20
N ALA A 37 5.18 13.32 22.55
CA ALA A 37 5.38 13.26 21.11
C ALA A 37 5.84 11.86 20.60
N GLY A 38 6.31 10.99 21.51
CA GLY A 38 6.81 9.64 21.22
C GLY A 38 8.33 9.51 21.28
N TYR A 39 9.07 10.48 21.81
CA TYR A 39 10.52 10.38 22.04
C TYR A 39 10.83 9.85 23.44
N PHE A 40 10.79 8.52 23.59
CA PHE A 40 10.96 7.86 24.89
C PHE A 40 12.38 7.92 25.48
N ARG A 41 13.40 8.25 24.68
CA ARG A 41 14.80 8.37 25.16
C ARG A 41 14.98 9.48 26.19
N ALA A 42 14.09 10.47 26.21
CA ALA A 42 14.04 11.50 27.25
C ALA A 42 13.88 10.93 28.69
N ARG A 43 13.30 9.73 28.85
CA ARG A 43 13.06 9.09 30.16
C ARG A 43 14.26 8.32 30.73
N ILE A 44 15.32 8.12 29.94
CA ILE A 44 16.47 7.31 30.35
C ILE A 44 17.26 8.06 31.44
N LYS A 45 17.37 7.46 32.64
CA LYS A 45 18.02 8.10 33.81
C LYS A 45 19.54 8.29 33.68
N GLY A 46 20.20 7.57 32.77
CA GLY A 46 21.65 7.65 32.53
C GLY A 46 22.09 8.61 31.43
N LEU A 47 21.17 9.34 30.79
CA LEU A 47 21.48 10.27 29.70
C LEU A 47 21.55 11.72 30.19
N SER A 48 22.53 12.49 29.70
CA SER A 48 22.68 13.90 30.10
C SER A 48 21.47 14.75 29.68
N PRO A 49 21.11 15.82 30.42
CA PRO A 49 20.03 16.73 30.04
C PRO A 49 20.17 17.28 28.62
N PHE A 50 21.39 17.68 28.24
CA PHE A 50 21.73 18.11 26.89
C PHE A 50 21.38 17.04 25.84
N ASP A 51 21.81 15.79 26.06
CA ASP A 51 21.62 14.70 25.11
C ASP A 51 20.13 14.31 24.97
N LYS A 52 19.35 14.47 26.04
CA LYS A 52 17.89 14.28 25.99
C LYS A 52 17.20 15.34 25.16
N VAL A 53 17.51 16.61 25.39
CA VAL A 53 16.84 17.75 24.73
C VAL A 53 17.29 17.88 23.28
N VAL A 54 18.60 17.86 23.01
CA VAL A 54 19.16 17.98 21.65
C VAL A 54 18.83 16.75 20.79
N GLY A 55 18.86 15.55 21.39
CA GLY A 55 18.36 14.34 20.73
C GLY A 55 16.87 14.44 20.40
N GLY A 56 16.07 15.00 21.31
CA GLY A 56 14.64 15.25 21.11
C GLY A 56 14.35 16.26 20.00
N MET A 57 15.07 17.38 19.95
CA MET A 57 14.98 18.37 18.88
C MET A 57 15.37 17.77 17.53
N THR A 58 16.46 17.01 17.48
CA THR A 58 16.93 16.32 16.27
C THR A 58 15.88 15.34 15.75
N TRP A 59 15.29 14.56 16.66
CA TRP A 59 14.23 13.63 16.35
C TRP A 59 12.97 14.33 15.81
N CYS A 60 12.55 15.45 16.41
CA CYS A 60 11.42 16.23 15.91
C CYS A 60 11.68 16.76 14.49
N ILE A 61 12.88 17.31 14.23
CA ILE A 61 13.26 17.83 12.91
C ILE A 61 13.27 16.72 11.86
N THR A 62 13.84 15.56 12.19
CA THR A 62 13.88 14.40 11.27
C THR A 62 12.47 13.87 10.98
N THR A 63 11.59 13.88 11.98
CA THR A 63 10.20 13.44 11.85
C THR A 63 9.37 14.37 10.95
N CYS A 64 9.69 15.67 10.91
CA CYS A 64 8.99 16.64 10.07
C CYS A 64 9.27 16.45 8.56
N ASN A 65 10.10 15.48 8.15
CA ASN A 65 10.42 15.13 6.76
C ASN A 65 10.72 16.34 5.86
N PHE A 66 11.36 17.36 6.44
CA PHE A 66 11.72 18.58 5.75
C PHE A 66 13.04 18.34 4.99
N ASP A 67 13.11 18.75 3.73
CA ASP A 67 14.27 18.54 2.87
C ASP A 67 15.42 19.45 3.34
N ILE A 68 16.21 18.91 4.26
CA ILE A 68 17.29 19.62 4.92
C ILE A 68 18.58 18.91 4.55
N ASP A 69 19.43 19.62 3.80
CA ASP A 69 20.76 19.19 3.36
C ASP A 69 21.80 19.13 4.50
N VAL A 70 21.37 18.78 5.72
CA VAL A 70 22.17 18.78 6.94
C VAL A 70 21.97 17.44 7.67
N ASP A 71 23.01 16.61 7.67
CA ASP A 71 23.04 15.39 8.47
C ASP A 71 23.08 15.74 9.97
N LEU A 72 21.91 15.60 10.61
CA LEU A 72 21.75 15.67 12.07
C LEU A 72 22.03 14.29 12.68
N LEU A 73 23.28 13.84 12.58
CA LEU A 73 23.73 12.60 13.20
C LEU A 73 23.95 12.82 14.69
N PHE A 74 22.96 12.44 15.51
CA PHE A 74 23.09 12.44 16.96
C PHE A 74 23.81 11.16 17.44
N GLN A 75 24.89 11.34 18.19
CA GLN A 75 25.62 10.26 18.89
C GLN A 75 25.61 10.53 20.40
N GLU A 76 25.23 9.54 21.20
CA GLU A 76 25.28 9.64 22.66
C GLU A 76 26.75 9.75 23.12
N ASN A 77 27.02 10.59 24.13
CA ASN A 77 28.37 10.91 24.61
C ASN A 77 29.28 11.58 23.56
N SER A 78 28.69 12.41 22.69
CA SER A 78 29.43 13.21 21.72
C SER A 78 30.47 14.11 22.39
N THR A 79 31.63 14.26 21.73
CA THR A 79 32.66 15.21 22.15
C THR A 79 32.08 16.64 22.15
N ILE A 80 32.58 17.52 23.02
CA ILE A 80 32.09 18.91 23.14
C ILE A 80 32.07 19.61 21.78
N GLY A 81 33.05 19.34 20.92
CA GLY A 81 33.09 19.85 19.54
C GLY A 81 31.96 19.36 18.63
N GLN A 82 31.52 18.12 18.78
CA GLN A 82 30.36 17.57 18.06
C GLN A 82 29.04 18.12 18.61
N LYS A 83 28.94 18.33 19.93
CA LYS A 83 27.80 18.99 20.58
C LYS A 83 27.61 20.42 20.05
N ILE A 84 28.71 21.17 19.94
CA ILE A 84 28.72 22.53 19.37
C ILE A 84 28.24 22.53 17.91
N ALA A 85 28.85 21.69 17.06
CA ALA A 85 28.50 21.63 15.65
C ALA A 85 27.05 21.15 15.42
N LEU A 86 26.53 20.27 16.28
CA LEU A 86 25.14 19.82 16.21
C LEU A 86 24.17 20.95 16.61
N SER A 87 24.46 21.70 17.68
CA SER A 87 23.65 22.85 18.08
C SER A 87 23.60 23.94 17.01
N GLU A 88 24.73 24.26 16.37
CA GLU A 88 24.78 25.21 15.25
C GLU A 88 23.98 24.74 14.05
N LYS A 89 24.08 23.44 13.71
CA LYS A 89 23.28 22.83 12.65
C LYS A 89 21.79 22.90 12.95
N ILE A 90 21.36 22.57 14.17
CA ILE A 90 19.95 22.67 14.58
C ILE A 90 19.45 24.10 14.44
N VAL A 91 20.20 25.09 14.95
CA VAL A 91 19.84 26.51 14.84
C VAL A 91 19.76 26.97 13.38
N SER A 92 20.64 26.48 12.50
CA SER A 92 20.59 26.81 11.06
C SER A 92 19.35 26.26 10.34
N VAL A 93 18.75 25.20 10.88
CA VAL A 93 17.60 24.49 10.30
C VAL A 93 16.27 25.12 10.74
N LEU A 94 16.19 25.64 11.95
CA LEU A 94 14.96 26.24 12.49
C LEU A 94 14.35 27.36 11.60
N PRO A 95 15.13 28.31 11.04
CA PRO A 95 14.62 29.31 10.10
C PRO A 95 14.11 28.70 8.79
N ARG A 96 14.74 27.63 8.30
CA ARG A 96 14.32 26.95 7.06
C ARG A 96 12.98 26.23 7.23
N MET A 97 12.71 25.73 8.43
CA MET A 97 11.42 25.17 8.82
C MET A 97 10.35 26.24 9.14
N LYS A 98 10.70 27.53 9.06
CA LYS A 98 9.85 28.68 9.43
C LYS A 98 9.44 28.66 10.91
N CYS A 99 10.36 28.27 11.80
CA CYS A 99 10.16 28.41 13.24
C CYS A 99 10.09 29.91 13.60
N PRO A 100 9.06 30.37 14.35
CA PRO A 100 8.92 31.78 14.74
C PRO A 100 9.83 32.19 15.90
N HIS A 101 10.44 31.23 16.60
CA HIS A 101 11.30 31.46 17.76
C HIS A 101 12.78 31.45 17.35
N GLN A 102 13.51 32.49 17.75
CA GLN A 102 14.95 32.60 17.55
C GLN A 102 15.67 31.86 18.67
N LEU A 103 16.70 31.09 18.32
CA LEU A 103 17.50 30.32 19.24
C LEU A 103 18.95 30.41 18.81
N GLU A 104 19.84 30.73 19.73
CA GLU A 104 21.27 30.82 19.45
C GLU A 104 22.02 29.55 19.87
N PRO A 105 23.13 29.18 19.20
CA PRO A 105 23.86 27.96 19.52
C PRO A 105 24.40 27.92 20.95
N HIS A 106 24.75 29.08 21.52
CA HIS A 106 25.23 29.19 22.90
C HIS A 106 24.13 28.89 23.92
N GLN A 107 22.85 29.16 23.61
CA GLN A 107 21.73 28.88 24.50
C GLN A 107 21.48 27.39 24.64
N ILE A 108 21.64 26.63 23.54
CA ILE A 108 21.55 25.16 23.56
C ILE A 108 22.71 24.54 24.35
N GLN A 109 23.92 25.08 24.18
CA GLN A 109 25.11 24.59 24.88
C GLN A 109 25.14 24.98 26.36
N GLY A 110 24.67 26.19 26.68
CA GLY A 110 24.52 26.71 28.04
C GLY A 110 23.33 26.11 28.79
N MET A 111 22.59 25.19 28.17
CA MET A 111 21.42 24.52 28.77
C MET A 111 20.36 25.52 29.24
N ASP A 112 20.14 26.56 28.45
CA ASP A 112 19.13 27.58 28.73
C ASP A 112 17.75 27.09 28.28
N PHE A 113 17.16 26.23 29.11
CA PHE A 113 15.87 25.59 28.89
C PHE A 113 14.71 26.57 28.79
N ILE A 114 14.81 27.77 29.38
CA ILE A 114 13.80 28.83 29.25
C ILE A 114 13.64 29.24 27.79
N HIS A 115 14.75 29.45 27.07
CA HIS A 115 14.72 29.85 25.66
C HIS A 115 14.57 28.66 24.71
N ILE A 116 15.02 27.46 25.11
CA ILE A 116 14.83 26.23 24.31
C ILE A 116 13.37 25.76 24.34
N PHE A 117 12.65 25.95 25.44
CA PHE A 117 11.29 25.44 25.64
C PHE A 117 10.29 25.84 24.53
N PRO A 118 10.15 27.13 24.14
CA PRO A 118 9.23 27.54 23.06
C PRO A 118 9.56 26.87 21.72
N VAL A 119 10.84 26.67 21.44
CA VAL A 119 11.30 26.01 20.20
C VAL A 119 10.94 24.53 20.20
N VAL A 120 11.17 23.84 21.33
CA VAL A 120 10.79 22.42 21.46
C VAL A 120 9.28 22.25 21.39
N GLN A 121 8.51 23.12 22.05
CA GLN A 121 7.05 23.08 21.99
C GLN A 121 6.54 23.22 20.54
N TRP A 122 7.10 24.15 19.79
CA TRP A 122 6.77 24.33 18.37
C TRP A 122 7.18 23.11 17.52
N LEU A 123 8.39 22.59 17.72
CA LEU A 123 8.90 21.41 17.01
C LEU A 123 8.05 20.16 17.29
N VAL A 124 7.66 19.94 18.55
CA VAL A 124 6.81 18.81 18.95
C VAL A 124 5.44 18.93 18.30
N LYS A 125 4.82 20.12 18.35
CA LYS A 125 3.53 20.34 17.68
C LYS A 125 3.62 20.02 16.18
N ARG A 126 4.65 20.55 15.51
CA ARG A 126 4.87 20.32 14.08
C ARG A 126 5.14 18.84 13.76
N ALA A 127 5.90 18.15 14.60
CA ALA A 127 6.20 16.73 14.43
C ALA A 127 4.95 15.85 14.60
N ILE A 128 4.03 16.21 15.50
CA ILE A 128 2.74 15.51 15.68
C ILE A 128 1.84 15.75 14.46
N GLU A 129 1.69 16.99 14.00
CA GLU A 129 0.91 17.33 12.80
C GLU A 129 1.44 16.57 11.57
N THR A 130 2.76 16.53 11.37
CA THR A 130 3.37 15.81 10.24
C THR A 130 3.17 14.30 10.34
N LYS A 131 3.19 13.74 11.57
CA LYS A 131 2.89 12.32 11.79
C LYS A 131 1.43 11.98 11.51
N GLU A 132 0.51 12.90 11.80
CA GLU A 132 -0.91 12.73 11.47
C GLU A 132 -1.13 12.76 9.96
N GLU A 133 -0.48 13.70 9.26
CA GLU A 133 -0.54 13.81 7.79
C GLU A 133 0.12 12.62 7.06
N MET A 134 1.26 12.15 7.54
CA MET A 134 2.06 11.10 6.88
C MET A 134 1.83 9.69 7.46
N GLY A 135 1.06 9.57 8.53
CA GLY A 135 0.89 8.33 9.29
C GLY A 135 0.32 7.19 8.47
N ASP A 136 -0.71 7.47 7.67
CA ASP A 136 -1.33 6.51 6.77
C ASP A 136 -0.35 6.03 5.68
N TYR A 137 0.44 6.96 5.13
CA TYR A 137 1.46 6.62 4.15
C TYR A 137 2.55 5.72 4.75
N ILE A 138 3.11 6.07 5.91
CA ILE A 138 4.14 5.26 6.59
C ILE A 138 3.59 3.88 6.96
N ARG A 139 2.33 3.81 7.42
CA ARG A 139 1.67 2.55 7.73
C ARG A 139 1.49 1.69 6.49
N SER A 140 0.98 2.26 5.41
CA SER A 140 0.80 1.54 4.13
C SER A 140 2.14 1.05 3.56
N TYR A 141 3.19 1.87 3.63
CA TYR A 141 4.54 1.49 3.21
C TYR A 141 5.09 0.35 4.06
N SER A 142 4.93 0.43 5.39
CA SER A 142 5.37 -0.63 6.31
C SER A 142 4.65 -1.95 6.07
N ILE A 143 3.33 -1.91 5.86
CA ILE A 143 2.53 -3.08 5.47
C ILE A 143 3.04 -3.65 4.14
N SER A 144 3.29 -2.80 3.14
CA SER A 144 3.83 -3.23 1.85
C SER A 144 5.21 -3.89 1.97
N GLN A 145 6.11 -3.35 2.79
CA GLN A 145 7.43 -3.96 3.02
C GLN A 145 7.33 -5.30 3.74
N PHE A 146 6.41 -5.42 4.71
CA PHE A 146 6.14 -6.67 5.41
C PHE A 146 5.61 -7.74 4.44
N GLN A 147 4.58 -7.38 3.65
CA GLN A 147 3.92 -8.28 2.68
C GLN A 147 4.83 -8.79 1.57
N LYS A 148 5.99 -8.16 1.32
CA LYS A 148 6.99 -8.68 0.36
C LYS A 148 7.67 -9.96 0.82
N THR A 149 7.80 -10.15 2.13
CA THR A 149 8.60 -11.24 2.71
C THR A 149 7.76 -12.19 3.57
N TYR A 150 6.65 -11.69 4.12
CA TYR A 150 5.80 -12.43 5.06
C TYR A 150 4.32 -12.23 4.70
N SER A 151 3.54 -13.30 4.75
CA SER A 151 2.08 -13.26 4.66
C SER A 151 1.46 -13.55 6.03
N LEU A 152 0.33 -12.90 6.33
CA LEU A 152 -0.47 -13.25 7.49
C LEU A 152 -1.35 -14.47 7.16
N PRO A 153 -1.69 -15.33 8.13
CA PRO A 153 -2.65 -16.42 7.92
C PRO A 153 -3.99 -15.95 7.35
N GLU A 154 -4.42 -14.74 7.73
CA GLU A 154 -5.63 -14.09 7.23
C GLU A 154 -5.55 -13.72 5.74
N ASP A 155 -4.34 -13.37 5.25
CA ASP A 155 -4.08 -13.08 3.84
C ASP A 155 -4.18 -14.36 3.00
N ASP A 156 -3.64 -15.48 3.50
CA ASP A 156 -3.72 -16.78 2.83
C ASP A 156 -5.17 -17.27 2.72
N ASP A 157 -5.95 -17.09 3.79
CA ASP A 157 -7.38 -17.42 3.80
C ASP A 157 -8.20 -16.49 2.88
N PHE A 158 -7.79 -15.23 2.74
CA PHE A 158 -8.40 -14.32 1.76
C PHE A 158 -8.09 -14.75 0.33
N VAL A 159 -6.85 -15.13 0.02
CA VAL A 159 -6.47 -15.61 -1.32
C VAL A 159 -7.25 -16.87 -1.70
N LYS A 160 -7.36 -17.85 -0.79
CA LYS A 160 -8.17 -19.07 -1.02
C LYS A 160 -9.66 -18.75 -1.25
N ARG A 161 -10.23 -17.82 -0.47
CA ARG A 161 -11.62 -17.37 -0.66
C ARG A 161 -11.82 -16.64 -1.98
N LYS A 162 -10.86 -15.81 -2.39
CA LYS A 162 -10.89 -15.08 -3.66
C LYS A 162 -10.91 -16.02 -4.85
N GLU A 163 -10.07 -17.06 -4.88
CA GLU A 163 -10.08 -18.06 -5.96
C GLU A 163 -11.44 -18.78 -6.05
N LYS A 164 -12.00 -19.18 -4.91
CA LYS A 164 -13.31 -19.82 -4.86
C LYS A 164 -14.43 -18.89 -5.35
N ALA A 165 -14.38 -17.61 -5.00
CA ALA A 165 -15.33 -16.61 -5.46
C ALA A 165 -15.24 -16.40 -6.97
N ILE A 166 -14.02 -16.27 -7.52
CA ILE A 166 -13.80 -16.15 -8.97
C ILE A 166 -14.38 -17.35 -9.70
N LYS A 167 -14.07 -18.57 -9.23
CA LYS A 167 -14.60 -19.80 -9.83
C LYS A 167 -16.14 -19.82 -9.83
N THR A 168 -16.76 -19.44 -8.71
CA THR A 168 -18.23 -19.38 -8.59
C THR A 168 -18.83 -18.38 -9.59
N VAL A 169 -18.21 -17.22 -9.79
CA VAL A 169 -18.68 -16.21 -10.77
C VAL A 169 -18.54 -16.72 -12.20
N VAL A 170 -17.44 -17.41 -12.53
CA VAL A 170 -17.24 -18.02 -13.84
C VAL A 170 -18.26 -19.13 -14.09
N ASP A 171 -18.48 -20.01 -13.12
CA ASP A 171 -19.45 -21.11 -13.22
C ASP A 171 -20.88 -20.57 -13.39
N LEU A 172 -21.26 -19.52 -12.64
CA LEU A 172 -22.54 -18.82 -12.82
C LEU A 172 -22.65 -18.20 -14.22
N SER A 173 -21.62 -17.50 -14.66
CA SER A 173 -21.58 -16.91 -16.01
C SER A 173 -21.80 -17.97 -17.09
N ASP A 174 -21.13 -19.11 -16.98
CA ASP A 174 -21.23 -20.22 -17.91
C ASP A 174 -22.62 -20.90 -17.92
N VAL A 175 -23.24 -21.07 -16.76
CA VAL A 175 -24.60 -21.61 -16.63
C VAL A 175 -25.63 -20.68 -17.25
N TYR A 176 -25.49 -19.37 -17.07
CA TYR A 176 -26.43 -18.37 -17.57
C TYR A 176 -26.06 -17.82 -18.97
N LYS A 177 -25.10 -18.41 -19.67
CA LYS A 177 -24.76 -18.02 -21.05
C LYS A 177 -26.00 -18.13 -21.96
N PRO A 178 -26.34 -17.08 -22.72
CA PRO A 178 -27.44 -17.13 -23.69
C PRO A 178 -27.18 -18.23 -24.74
N ARG A 179 -27.95 -19.32 -24.69
CA ARG A 179 -27.91 -20.40 -25.69
C ARG A 179 -28.98 -20.16 -26.74
N ARG A 180 -28.56 -20.11 -28.01
CA ARG A 180 -29.46 -19.98 -29.16
C ARG A 180 -30.18 -21.33 -29.39
N LYS A 181 -31.50 -21.37 -29.20
CA LYS A 181 -32.37 -22.55 -29.37
C LYS A 181 -32.87 -22.72 -30.80
N TYR A 182 -33.06 -21.62 -31.52
CA TYR A 182 -33.60 -21.64 -32.88
C TYR A 182 -32.70 -20.84 -33.81
N ARG A 183 -32.62 -21.27 -35.08
CA ARG A 183 -31.88 -20.55 -36.12
C ARG A 183 -32.77 -20.40 -37.35
N ARG A 184 -32.75 -19.22 -37.97
CA ARG A 184 -33.45 -18.99 -39.23
C ARG A 184 -32.96 -19.95 -40.32
N GLN A 185 -33.89 -20.51 -41.09
CA GLN A 185 -33.56 -21.37 -42.22
C GLN A 185 -32.76 -20.60 -43.28
N GLN A 186 -31.76 -21.27 -43.86
CA GLN A 186 -30.93 -20.70 -44.91
C GLN A 186 -31.77 -20.55 -46.19
N GLY A 187 -32.01 -19.30 -46.63
CA GLY A 187 -32.89 -18.99 -47.76
C GLY A 187 -34.28 -18.44 -47.40
N ALA A 188 -34.61 -18.32 -46.10
CA ALA A 188 -35.74 -17.48 -45.69
C ALA A 188 -35.38 -16.02 -46.01
N GLY A 189 -36.11 -15.39 -46.93
CA GLY A 189 -35.85 -14.01 -47.38
C GLY A 189 -35.72 -13.00 -46.22
N GLU A 190 -35.10 -11.86 -46.50
CA GLU A 190 -34.92 -10.79 -45.50
C GLU A 190 -36.28 -10.36 -44.94
N LEU A 191 -36.41 -10.34 -43.61
CA LEU A 191 -37.59 -9.76 -42.97
C LEU A 191 -37.46 -8.25 -43.10
N LEU A 192 -38.29 -7.66 -43.97
CA LEU A 192 -38.32 -6.21 -44.24
C LEU A 192 -38.89 -5.42 -43.05
N ASP A 193 -39.73 -6.07 -42.24
CA ASP A 193 -40.40 -5.47 -41.10
C ASP A 193 -39.60 -5.60 -39.78
N GLU A 194 -39.55 -4.51 -39.01
CA GLU A 194 -38.74 -4.40 -37.78
C GLU A 194 -39.27 -5.27 -36.65
N GLU A 195 -40.59 -5.35 -36.47
CA GLU A 195 -41.21 -6.19 -35.45
C GLU A 195 -40.86 -7.67 -35.72
N SER A 196 -41.04 -8.12 -36.95
CA SER A 196 -40.72 -9.50 -37.35
C SER A 196 -39.25 -9.85 -37.09
N ARG A 197 -38.32 -8.89 -37.22
CA ARG A 197 -36.91 -9.07 -36.85
C ARG A 197 -36.70 -9.23 -35.35
N VAL A 198 -37.38 -8.42 -34.54
CA VAL A 198 -37.31 -8.49 -33.07
C VAL A 198 -37.88 -9.82 -32.58
N HIS A 199 -39.06 -10.21 -33.05
CA HIS A 199 -39.71 -11.48 -32.70
C HIS A 199 -38.84 -12.68 -33.07
N ALA A 200 -38.24 -12.70 -34.26
CA ALA A 200 -37.31 -13.76 -34.65
C ALA A 200 -36.08 -13.80 -33.74
N THR A 201 -35.47 -12.66 -33.42
CA THR A 201 -34.27 -12.59 -32.57
C THR A 201 -34.56 -13.05 -31.14
N LEU A 202 -35.73 -12.71 -30.59
CA LEU A 202 -36.18 -13.20 -29.30
C LEU A 202 -36.43 -14.72 -29.33
N LEU A 203 -37.06 -15.19 -30.41
CA LEU A 203 -37.37 -16.59 -30.63
C LEU A 203 -36.08 -17.44 -30.76
N GLU A 204 -35.00 -16.90 -31.34
CA GLU A 204 -33.69 -17.54 -31.38
C GLU A 204 -33.16 -17.93 -30.00
N TYR A 205 -33.51 -17.20 -28.94
CA TYR A 205 -33.16 -17.51 -27.55
C TYR A 205 -34.32 -18.11 -26.74
N GLY A 206 -35.41 -18.50 -27.41
CA GLY A 206 -36.59 -19.12 -26.81
C GLY A 206 -37.50 -18.15 -26.04
N ARG A 207 -37.39 -16.85 -26.30
CA ARG A 207 -38.29 -15.82 -25.75
C ARG A 207 -39.39 -15.55 -26.78
N ARG A 208 -40.65 -15.53 -26.36
CA ARG A 208 -41.79 -15.06 -27.16
C ARG A 208 -42.21 -13.69 -26.65
N TYR A 209 -42.24 -12.69 -27.53
CA TYR A 209 -42.84 -11.40 -27.23
C TYR A 209 -44.35 -11.59 -27.00
N GLY A 210 -44.95 -10.88 -26.05
CA GLY A 210 -46.37 -11.05 -25.67
C GLY A 210 -46.67 -12.14 -24.64
N PHE A 211 -45.76 -13.09 -24.38
CA PHE A 211 -45.94 -14.09 -23.30
C PHE A 211 -45.39 -13.57 -21.96
N SER A 212 -45.86 -12.40 -21.52
CA SER A 212 -45.89 -12.15 -20.08
C SER A 212 -47.01 -13.01 -19.54
N ARG A 213 -46.67 -14.18 -18.98
CA ARG A 213 -47.54 -14.82 -18.00
C ARG A 213 -47.78 -13.76 -16.91
N GLN A 214 -48.83 -12.96 -17.04
CA GLN A 214 -49.67 -12.72 -15.89
C GLN A 214 -50.08 -14.11 -15.45
N SER A 215 -49.35 -14.62 -14.46
CA SER A 215 -49.75 -15.77 -13.68
C SER A 215 -51.22 -15.57 -13.40
N LYS A 216 -52.06 -16.41 -14.03
CA LYS A 216 -53.43 -16.65 -13.58
C LYS A 216 -53.30 -16.77 -12.07
N THR A 217 -53.78 -15.75 -11.38
CA THR A 217 -53.83 -15.68 -9.93
C THR A 217 -54.53 -16.95 -9.52
N GLU A 218 -53.75 -17.87 -8.92
CA GLU A 218 -54.30 -19.01 -8.25
C GLU A 218 -55.35 -18.47 -7.29
N LYS A 219 -56.56 -19.02 -7.42
CA LYS A 219 -57.67 -18.77 -6.52
C LYS A 219 -57.20 -19.11 -5.10
N ALA A 220 -56.85 -18.09 -4.34
CA ALA A 220 -56.86 -18.18 -2.89
C ALA A 220 -58.33 -18.08 -2.47
N GLU A 221 -58.87 -19.23 -2.04
CA GLU A 221 -60.08 -19.29 -1.25
C GLU A 221 -59.92 -18.43 0.02
N ASP A 222 -61.03 -17.85 0.46
CA ASP A 222 -61.24 -17.16 1.74
C ASP A 222 -60.63 -15.76 1.96
N LYS A 223 -61.36 -14.71 1.56
CA LYS A 223 -62.19 -13.96 2.53
C LYS A 223 -63.09 -12.92 1.86
N LYS A 224 -64.35 -13.01 2.29
CA LYS A 224 -65.52 -12.20 2.00
C LYS A 224 -65.31 -10.70 2.28
N THR A 225 -65.31 -9.88 1.23
CA THR A 225 -65.91 -8.54 1.28
C THR A 225 -66.40 -8.14 -0.11
N THR A 226 -67.69 -7.89 -0.16
CA THR A 226 -68.50 -7.45 -1.30
C THR A 226 -68.01 -6.13 -1.89
N LEU A 227 -67.84 -6.07 -3.22
CA LEU A 227 -67.89 -4.83 -4.00
C LEU A 227 -68.86 -5.02 -5.18
N PRO A 228 -69.63 -3.96 -5.55
CA PRO A 228 -70.83 -4.10 -6.37
C PRO A 228 -70.55 -4.18 -7.87
N ALA A 229 -71.51 -4.76 -8.57
CA ALA A 229 -71.58 -4.89 -10.01
C ALA A 229 -71.69 -3.54 -10.73
N GLY A 230 -70.91 -3.38 -11.79
CA GLY A 230 -71.00 -2.27 -12.73
C GLY A 230 -69.85 -2.24 -13.71
N LEU A 231 -69.73 -3.23 -14.60
CA LEU A 231 -68.83 -3.19 -15.76
C LEU A 231 -69.68 -3.03 -17.02
N SER A 232 -69.38 -1.99 -17.78
CA SER A 232 -70.17 -1.49 -18.90
C SER A 232 -69.83 -2.24 -20.20
N ALA A 233 -70.76 -2.23 -21.15
CA ALA A 233 -70.63 -2.94 -22.42
C ALA A 233 -69.41 -2.53 -23.29
N ALA A 234 -68.74 -1.42 -22.97
CA ALA A 234 -67.54 -0.94 -23.65
C ALA A 234 -66.31 -1.84 -23.41
N GLU A 235 -66.13 -2.35 -22.18
CA GLU A 235 -64.98 -3.20 -21.82
C GLU A 235 -65.02 -4.57 -22.49
N ARG A 236 -66.21 -5.02 -22.92
CA ARG A 236 -66.35 -6.27 -23.68
C ARG A 236 -65.97 -6.13 -25.15
N ALA A 237 -66.10 -4.94 -25.73
CA ALA A 237 -65.69 -4.67 -27.11
C ALA A 237 -64.16 -4.52 -27.20
N ASP A 238 -63.56 -3.78 -26.27
CA ASP A 238 -62.10 -3.61 -26.20
C ASP A 238 -61.37 -4.95 -25.91
N ALA A 239 -61.94 -5.80 -25.05
CA ALA A 239 -61.38 -7.13 -24.80
C ALA A 239 -61.47 -8.07 -26.02
N GLN A 240 -62.50 -7.91 -26.87
CA GLN A 240 -62.64 -8.69 -28.09
C GLN A 240 -61.66 -8.23 -29.19
N GLU A 241 -61.44 -6.93 -29.34
CA GLU A 241 -60.41 -6.41 -30.25
C GLU A 241 -58.99 -6.79 -29.80
N GLU A 242 -58.70 -6.75 -28.49
CA GLU A 242 -57.41 -7.21 -27.96
C GLU A 242 -57.18 -8.72 -28.17
N ASP A 243 -58.20 -9.55 -27.98
CA ASP A 243 -58.12 -11.00 -28.22
C ASP A 243 -57.92 -11.33 -29.71
N GLU A 244 -58.59 -10.59 -30.62
CA GLU A 244 -58.41 -10.75 -32.06
C GLU A 244 -57.00 -10.33 -32.52
N LEU A 245 -56.47 -9.21 -32.00
CA LEU A 245 -55.10 -8.76 -32.28
C LEU A 245 -54.05 -9.74 -31.74
N GLN A 246 -54.27 -10.32 -30.57
CA GLN A 246 -53.41 -11.38 -30.01
C GLN A 246 -53.43 -12.64 -30.87
N ALA A 247 -54.61 -13.05 -31.38
CA ALA A 247 -54.72 -14.22 -32.25
C ALA A 247 -53.99 -14.03 -33.58
N VAL A 248 -54.05 -12.82 -34.17
CA VAL A 248 -53.31 -12.47 -35.39
C VAL A 248 -51.79 -12.52 -35.14
N GLU A 249 -51.33 -11.99 -34.00
CA GLU A 249 -49.90 -12.02 -33.64
C GLU A 249 -49.42 -13.45 -33.31
N GLU A 250 -50.24 -14.29 -32.70
CA GLU A 250 -49.92 -15.71 -32.49
C GLU A 250 -49.77 -16.48 -33.81
N GLN A 251 -50.65 -16.23 -34.79
CA GLN A 251 -50.51 -16.81 -36.12
C GLN A 251 -49.23 -16.34 -36.82
N ARG A 252 -48.84 -15.07 -36.63
CA ARG A 252 -47.58 -14.52 -37.13
C ARG A 252 -46.37 -15.21 -36.51
N ILE A 253 -46.37 -15.40 -35.19
CA ILE A 253 -45.31 -16.11 -34.45
C ILE A 253 -45.26 -17.60 -34.84
N GLN A 254 -46.40 -18.27 -35.07
CA GLN A 254 -46.44 -19.66 -35.55
C GLN A 254 -45.88 -19.80 -36.98
N SER A 255 -46.22 -18.88 -37.88
CA SER A 255 -45.63 -18.81 -39.22
C SER A 255 -44.11 -18.61 -39.15
N LEU A 256 -43.66 -17.75 -38.23
CA LEU A 256 -42.23 -17.49 -38.00
C LEU A 256 -41.51 -18.72 -37.41
N MET A 257 -42.11 -19.42 -36.45
CA MET A 257 -41.57 -20.68 -35.91
C MET A 257 -41.42 -21.75 -36.98
N THR A 258 -42.36 -21.83 -37.93
CA THR A 258 -42.28 -22.79 -39.03
C THR A 258 -41.10 -22.49 -39.96
N LYS A 259 -40.76 -21.20 -40.12
CA LYS A 259 -39.57 -20.72 -40.87
C LYS A 259 -38.27 -20.77 -40.05
N MET A 260 -38.34 -21.17 -38.77
CA MET A 260 -37.18 -21.35 -37.90
C MET A 260 -36.89 -22.84 -37.68
N THR A 261 -35.62 -23.21 -37.80
CA THR A 261 -35.17 -24.57 -37.50
C THR A 261 -34.81 -24.63 -36.02
N ALA A 262 -35.39 -25.59 -35.29
CA ALA A 262 -34.89 -25.93 -33.97
C ALA A 262 -33.44 -26.44 -34.13
N MET A 263 -32.51 -25.86 -33.38
CA MET A 263 -31.16 -26.39 -33.32
C MET A 263 -31.25 -27.79 -32.70
N ALA A 264 -31.00 -28.83 -33.48
CA ALA A 264 -30.80 -30.18 -32.98
C ALA A 264 -29.49 -30.18 -32.18
N ASN A 265 -29.58 -29.87 -30.88
CA ASN A 265 -28.56 -30.31 -29.96
C ASN A 265 -28.74 -31.82 -29.83
N GLU A 266 -27.72 -32.56 -30.24
CA GLU A 266 -27.58 -34.00 -30.02
C GLU A 266 -27.67 -34.29 -28.51
N GLU A 267 -28.88 -34.48 -27.98
CA GLU A 267 -29.08 -35.12 -26.70
C GLU A 267 -30.45 -35.77 -26.67
N SER A 268 -30.44 -37.07 -27.00
CA SER A 268 -31.26 -38.10 -26.38
C SER A 268 -32.74 -38.23 -26.79
N ARG A 269 -32.99 -39.14 -27.73
CA ARG A 269 -34.14 -40.05 -27.60
C ARG A 269 -33.87 -40.94 -26.36
N LEU A 270 -34.36 -40.53 -25.19
CA LEU A 270 -34.26 -41.34 -23.98
C LEU A 270 -35.25 -42.51 -24.07
N THR A 271 -34.73 -43.74 -24.10
CA THR A 271 -35.52 -44.96 -23.88
C THR A 271 -35.89 -45.08 -22.41
N ALA A 272 -37.11 -45.53 -22.11
CA ALA A 272 -37.65 -45.66 -20.73
C ALA A 272 -36.74 -46.43 -19.74
N SER A 273 -35.89 -47.33 -20.25
CA SER A 273 -34.88 -48.04 -19.46
C SER A 273 -33.82 -47.12 -18.84
N SER A 274 -33.42 -46.05 -19.53
CA SER A 274 -32.39 -45.10 -19.07
C SER A 274 -32.93 -44.20 -17.97
N VAL A 275 -34.23 -43.86 -18.02
CA VAL A 275 -34.92 -43.07 -17.00
C VAL A 275 -35.02 -43.86 -15.68
N GLY A 276 -35.25 -45.18 -15.74
CA GLY A 276 -35.29 -46.03 -14.54
C GLY A 276 -33.96 -46.11 -13.78
N GLN A 277 -32.83 -46.16 -14.49
CA GLN A 277 -31.50 -46.15 -13.86
C GLN A 277 -31.13 -44.79 -13.25
N ILE A 278 -31.49 -43.69 -13.91
CA ILE A 278 -31.22 -42.34 -13.40
C ILE A 278 -32.03 -42.06 -12.12
N VAL A 279 -33.31 -42.45 -12.09
CA VAL A 279 -34.15 -42.28 -10.88
C VAL A 279 -33.62 -43.14 -9.72
N GLY A 280 -33.11 -44.35 -9.99
CA GLY A 280 -32.45 -45.19 -8.98
C GLY A 280 -31.19 -44.55 -8.40
N LEU A 281 -30.31 -44.02 -9.26
CA LEU A 281 -29.06 -43.37 -8.85
C LEU A 281 -29.30 -42.06 -8.10
N CYS A 282 -30.20 -41.20 -8.58
CA CYS A 282 -30.57 -39.96 -7.88
C CYS A 282 -31.19 -40.24 -6.51
N SER A 283 -31.93 -41.34 -6.34
CA SER A 283 -32.49 -41.69 -5.03
C SER A 283 -31.44 -42.06 -3.98
N ALA A 284 -30.30 -42.62 -4.41
CA ALA A 284 -29.18 -42.96 -3.53
C ALA A 284 -28.36 -41.71 -3.16
N GLU A 285 -28.09 -40.83 -4.14
CA GLU A 285 -27.40 -39.56 -3.93
C GLU A 285 -28.19 -38.62 -3.01
N ILE A 286 -29.53 -38.55 -3.17
CA ILE A 286 -30.38 -37.75 -2.30
C ILE A 286 -30.31 -38.24 -0.85
N LYS A 287 -30.31 -39.56 -0.60
CA LYS A 287 -30.18 -40.12 0.75
C LYS A 287 -28.82 -39.78 1.38
N GLN A 288 -27.76 -39.82 0.60
CA GLN A 288 -26.41 -39.49 1.07
C GLN A 288 -26.26 -38.00 1.40
N ILE A 289 -26.81 -37.12 0.56
CA ILE A 289 -26.84 -35.67 0.81
C ILE A 289 -27.68 -35.36 2.06
N VAL A 290 -28.85 -35.96 2.21
CA VAL A 290 -29.70 -35.76 3.40
C VAL A 290 -28.98 -36.21 4.68
N SER A 291 -28.24 -37.33 4.62
CA SER A 291 -27.39 -37.80 5.73
C SER A 291 -26.29 -36.80 6.10
N GLU A 292 -25.55 -36.30 5.10
CA GLU A 292 -24.49 -35.32 5.34
C GLU A 292 -25.02 -33.98 5.87
N TYR A 293 -26.16 -33.50 5.37
CA TYR A 293 -26.78 -32.28 5.88
C TYR A 293 -27.30 -32.45 7.31
N ALA A 294 -27.84 -33.63 7.65
CA ALA A 294 -28.27 -33.92 9.02
C ALA A 294 -27.09 -33.96 10.01
N GLU A 295 -25.95 -34.53 9.61
CA GLU A 295 -24.73 -34.53 10.43
C GLU A 295 -24.13 -33.13 10.57
N LYS A 296 -24.10 -32.34 9.49
CA LYS A 296 -23.67 -30.94 9.56
C LYS A 296 -24.56 -30.13 10.49
N LEU A 297 -25.89 -30.29 10.42
CA LEU A 297 -26.84 -29.58 11.29
C LEU A 297 -26.60 -29.93 12.77
N LYS A 298 -26.36 -31.21 13.09
CA LYS A 298 -25.99 -31.64 14.44
C LYS A 298 -24.67 -31.03 14.91
N SER A 299 -23.65 -31.00 14.05
CA SER A 299 -22.35 -30.40 14.39
C SER A 299 -22.44 -28.89 14.63
N TYR A 300 -23.32 -28.18 13.92
CA TYR A 300 -23.58 -26.76 14.16
C TYR A 300 -24.35 -26.54 15.46
N SER A 301 -25.36 -27.35 15.75
CA SER A 301 -26.09 -27.31 17.03
C SER A 301 -25.13 -27.53 18.20
N GLU A 302 -24.29 -28.56 18.14
CA GLU A 302 -23.32 -28.86 19.20
C GLU A 302 -22.27 -27.75 19.39
N ARG A 303 -21.90 -27.03 18.32
CA ARG A 303 -21.01 -25.85 18.43
C ARG A 303 -21.72 -24.68 19.08
N LEU A 304 -22.98 -24.42 18.71
CA LEU A 304 -23.79 -23.38 19.35
C LEU A 304 -24.03 -23.69 20.83
N ASP A 305 -24.32 -24.94 21.18
CA ASP A 305 -24.50 -25.35 22.58
C ASP A 305 -23.21 -25.19 23.39
N LYS A 306 -22.05 -25.48 22.79
CA LYS A 306 -20.73 -25.27 23.42
C LYS A 306 -20.41 -23.79 23.61
N GLU A 307 -20.72 -22.94 22.63
CA GLU A 307 -20.53 -21.49 22.73
C GLU A 307 -21.50 -20.86 23.73
N GLN A 308 -22.77 -21.28 23.76
CA GLN A 308 -23.75 -20.87 24.77
C GLN A 308 -23.30 -21.27 26.18
N ALA A 309 -22.87 -22.52 26.38
CA ALA A 309 -22.34 -22.98 27.66
C ALA A 309 -21.04 -22.26 28.08
N ALA A 310 -20.23 -21.82 27.11
CA ALA A 310 -19.04 -21.01 27.38
C ALA A 310 -19.42 -19.58 27.81
N LEU A 311 -20.42 -18.98 27.17
CA LEU A 311 -20.94 -17.66 27.53
C LEU A 311 -21.64 -17.67 28.89
N GLU A 312 -22.43 -18.70 29.21
CA GLU A 312 -23.06 -18.86 30.53
C GLU A 312 -22.02 -18.97 31.66
N LYS A 313 -20.88 -19.65 31.42
CA LYS A 313 -19.76 -19.72 32.38
C LYS A 313 -19.03 -18.40 32.57
N ILE A 314 -19.08 -17.50 31.58
CA ILE A 314 -18.54 -16.15 31.70
C ILE A 314 -19.54 -15.26 32.43
N GLU A 315 -20.83 -15.40 32.13
CA GLU A 315 -21.92 -14.69 32.81
C GLU A 315 -21.98 -15.04 34.31
N SER A 316 -21.78 -16.32 34.67
CA SER A 316 -21.73 -16.75 36.08
C SER A 316 -20.54 -16.20 36.88
N LYS A 317 -19.52 -15.66 36.20
CA LYS A 317 -18.33 -15.06 36.82
C LYS A 317 -18.41 -13.53 36.91
N ALA A 318 -19.42 -12.92 36.30
CA ALA A 318 -19.61 -11.48 36.29
C ALA A 318 -20.56 -11.03 37.42
N ASP A 319 -20.35 -9.82 37.95
CA ASP A 319 -21.15 -9.32 39.08
C ASP A 319 -22.63 -9.16 38.68
N PRO A 320 -23.59 -9.73 39.44
CA PRO A 320 -25.00 -9.77 39.06
C PRO A 320 -25.64 -8.38 38.97
N ASN A 321 -25.15 -7.42 39.77
CA ASN A 321 -25.62 -6.03 39.76
C ASN A 321 -25.20 -5.28 38.48
N ILE A 322 -23.99 -5.56 37.97
CA ILE A 322 -23.50 -4.95 36.73
C ILE A 322 -24.27 -5.51 35.53
N LEU A 323 -24.55 -6.82 35.52
CA LEU A 323 -25.37 -7.45 34.48
C LEU A 323 -26.80 -6.90 34.45
N GLN A 324 -27.40 -6.66 35.62
CA GLN A 324 -28.75 -6.09 35.70
C GLN A 324 -28.78 -4.65 35.17
N ASN A 325 -27.76 -3.84 35.48
CA ASN A 325 -27.61 -2.49 34.94
C ASN A 325 -27.39 -2.50 33.42
N LEU A 326 -26.57 -3.41 32.89
CA LEU A 326 -26.37 -3.55 31.45
C LEU A 326 -27.65 -3.97 30.73
N ARG A 327 -28.42 -4.92 31.28
CA ARG A 327 -29.72 -5.31 30.72
C ARG A 327 -30.71 -4.16 30.71
N ALA A 328 -30.76 -3.36 31.79
CA ALA A 328 -31.59 -2.16 31.86
C ALA A 328 -31.17 -1.11 30.82
N LEU A 329 -29.86 -0.89 30.63
CA LEU A 329 -29.32 0.02 29.61
C LEU A 329 -29.62 -0.44 28.19
N VAL A 330 -29.54 -1.75 27.91
CA VAL A 330 -29.91 -2.31 26.59
C VAL A 330 -31.40 -2.15 26.33
N ALA A 331 -32.26 -2.46 27.31
CA ALA A 331 -33.70 -2.24 27.18
C ALA A 331 -34.05 -0.76 26.96
N MET A 332 -33.35 0.15 27.65
CA MET A 332 -33.51 1.59 27.44
C MET A 332 -33.04 2.02 26.05
N ASN A 333 -31.94 1.45 25.55
CA ASN A 333 -31.43 1.77 24.21
C ASN A 333 -32.39 1.32 23.10
N GLU A 334 -32.95 0.11 23.21
CA GLU A 334 -33.96 -0.38 22.27
C GLU A 334 -35.24 0.48 22.33
N ASN A 335 -35.66 0.91 23.52
CA ASN A 335 -36.79 1.83 23.65
C ASN A 335 -36.48 3.20 23.01
N LEU A 336 -35.27 3.75 23.18
CA LEU A 336 -34.85 4.99 22.53
C LEU A 336 -34.80 4.87 21.01
N LYS A 337 -34.38 3.72 20.46
CA LYS A 337 -34.44 3.47 19.02
C LYS A 337 -35.87 3.44 18.49
N SER A 338 -36.80 2.82 19.22
CA SER A 338 -38.22 2.81 18.86
C SER A 338 -38.77 4.24 18.83
N GLN A 339 -38.48 5.03 19.86
CA GLN A 339 -38.87 6.45 19.94
C GLN A 339 -38.27 7.30 18.82
N GLU A 340 -37.01 7.07 18.45
CA GLU A 340 -36.38 7.76 17.31
C GLU A 340 -37.07 7.40 15.99
N GLN A 341 -37.42 6.13 15.80
CA GLN A 341 -38.10 5.66 14.60
C GLN A 341 -39.51 6.23 14.47
N GLU A 342 -40.25 6.27 15.57
CA GLU A 342 -41.58 6.90 15.67
C GLU A 342 -41.48 8.42 15.44
N PHE A 343 -40.51 9.10 16.04
CA PHE A 343 -40.29 10.53 15.82
C PHE A 343 -39.94 10.85 14.36
N LYS A 344 -39.08 10.04 13.73
CA LYS A 344 -38.77 10.16 12.29
C LYS A 344 -40.00 9.91 11.41
N ALA A 345 -40.89 8.99 11.81
CA ALA A 345 -42.14 8.76 11.09
C ALA A 345 -43.06 9.98 11.21
N HIS A 346 -43.25 10.50 12.42
CA HIS A 346 -44.05 11.71 12.68
C HIS A 346 -43.52 12.94 11.91
N CYS A 347 -42.20 13.15 11.87
CA CYS A 347 -41.62 14.25 11.08
C CYS A 347 -41.84 14.09 9.57
N ARG A 348 -41.87 12.84 9.04
CA ARG A 348 -42.18 12.60 7.63
C ARG A 348 -43.65 12.91 7.33
N GLU A 349 -44.55 12.51 8.22
CA GLU A 349 -45.99 12.80 8.07
C GLU A 349 -46.26 14.32 8.10
N GLU A 350 -45.69 15.06 9.06
CA GLU A 350 -45.81 16.52 9.11
C GLU A 350 -45.20 17.20 7.87
N MET A 351 -44.08 16.69 7.36
CA MET A 351 -43.49 17.20 6.12
C MET A 351 -44.45 17.02 4.94
N THR A 352 -45.09 15.85 4.81
CA THR A 352 -46.07 15.60 3.74
C THR A 352 -47.32 16.46 3.90
N ARG A 353 -47.79 16.69 5.14
CA ARG A 353 -48.94 17.56 5.43
C ARG A 353 -48.66 19.01 4.99
N LEU A 354 -47.51 19.55 5.38
CA LEU A 354 -47.11 20.91 5.00
C LEU A 354 -46.86 21.04 3.50
N GLN A 355 -46.34 20.00 2.83
CA GLN A 355 -46.18 19.98 1.38
C GLN A 355 -47.54 20.03 0.66
N GLN A 356 -48.52 19.26 1.12
CA GLN A 356 -49.89 19.31 0.60
C GLN A 356 -50.56 20.67 0.85
N GLU A 357 -50.35 21.26 2.03
CA GLU A 357 -50.87 22.59 2.36
C GLU A 357 -50.26 23.69 1.45
N ILE A 358 -48.97 23.59 1.14
CA ILE A 358 -48.30 24.45 0.16
C ILE A 358 -48.84 24.22 -1.26
N GLU A 359 -49.11 22.98 -1.67
CA GLU A 359 -49.72 22.69 -2.97
C GLU A 359 -51.15 23.22 -3.07
N ASN A 360 -51.95 23.10 -2.01
CA ASN A 360 -53.30 23.65 -1.96
C ASN A 360 -53.28 25.18 -2.05
N LEU A 361 -52.38 25.85 -1.32
CA LEU A 361 -52.19 27.31 -1.40
C LEU A 361 -51.67 27.77 -2.77
N LYS A 362 -50.90 26.92 -3.47
CA LYS A 362 -50.49 27.18 -4.86
C LYS A 362 -51.65 26.98 -5.84
N ALA A 363 -52.52 26.01 -5.59
CA ALA A 363 -53.71 25.76 -6.40
C ALA A 363 -54.77 26.88 -6.23
N GLU A 364 -54.94 27.41 -5.01
CA GLU A 364 -55.80 28.58 -4.74
C GLU A 364 -55.28 29.87 -5.40
N ARG A 365 -54.00 29.92 -5.80
CA ARG A 365 -53.37 31.06 -6.50
C ARG A 365 -53.46 31.00 -8.03
N VAL A 366 -54.20 30.06 -8.62
CA VAL A 366 -54.45 30.06 -10.07
C VAL A 366 -55.54 31.10 -10.39
N PRO A 367 -55.23 32.19 -11.13
CA PRO A 367 -56.26 33.11 -11.58
C PRO A 367 -57.02 32.45 -12.74
N ALA A 368 -58.32 32.23 -12.55
CA ALA A 368 -59.24 31.95 -13.63
C ALA A 368 -59.21 33.09 -14.66
N GLY A 369 -59.16 32.72 -15.93
CA GLY A 369 -58.98 33.63 -17.04
C GLY A 369 -60.19 34.48 -17.42
N ASP A 370 -59.85 35.39 -18.34
CA ASP A 370 -60.65 36.03 -19.39
C ASP A 370 -61.51 37.27 -19.10
N GLU A 371 -61.01 38.34 -19.76
CA GLU A 371 -61.71 39.38 -20.53
C GLU A 371 -62.48 40.52 -19.85
N LYS A 372 -62.18 41.70 -20.44
CA LYS A 372 -63.03 42.89 -20.66
C LYS A 372 -63.03 44.03 -19.62
N THR A 373 -62.29 45.07 -20.04
CA THR A 373 -62.72 46.48 -20.20
C THR A 373 -63.06 47.35 -18.98
N LEU A 374 -62.43 48.54 -19.02
CA LEU A 374 -62.84 49.85 -18.48
C LEU A 374 -62.69 50.01 -16.96
N SER A 375 -61.73 50.81 -16.50
CA SER A 375 -61.75 52.27 -16.40
C SER A 375 -62.20 52.73 -15.00
N SER A 376 -61.41 53.68 -14.49
CA SER A 376 -61.66 54.60 -13.36
C SER A 376 -61.33 54.15 -11.93
N GLY A 377 -60.38 54.91 -11.34
CA GLY A 377 -60.45 55.40 -9.97
C GLY A 377 -59.92 54.49 -8.86
N ASP A 378 -58.62 54.56 -8.58
CA ASP A 378 -58.01 55.25 -7.41
C ASP A 378 -56.70 54.59 -6.92
N PRO A 379 -55.81 55.36 -6.25
CA PRO A 379 -54.40 55.04 -6.10
C PRO A 379 -54.12 54.21 -4.85
N HIS A 380 -53.57 53.01 -5.03
CA HIS A 380 -52.93 52.28 -3.94
C HIS A 380 -51.48 51.95 -4.27
N GLY A 381 -50.61 52.44 -3.38
CA GLY A 381 -49.17 52.36 -3.50
C GLY A 381 -48.62 50.99 -3.08
N ALA A 382 -47.35 50.83 -3.45
CA ALA A 382 -46.35 50.00 -2.78
C ALA A 382 -46.49 48.47 -2.87
N LEU A 383 -46.30 47.91 -4.07
CA LEU A 383 -45.81 46.53 -4.24
C LEU A 383 -44.55 46.41 -5.13
N THR A 384 -44.03 47.53 -5.63
CA THR A 384 -42.85 47.57 -6.52
C THR A 384 -41.47 47.42 -5.84
N PRO A 385 -41.21 47.79 -4.56
CA PRO A 385 -39.84 47.74 -4.01
C PRO A 385 -39.29 46.32 -3.76
N VAL A 386 -40.16 45.34 -3.49
CA VAL A 386 -39.76 43.98 -3.08
C VAL A 386 -39.35 43.14 -4.29
N MET A 387 -40.04 43.28 -5.43
CA MET A 387 -39.67 42.56 -6.65
C MET A 387 -38.34 43.07 -7.23
N THR A 388 -38.09 44.39 -7.21
CA THR A 388 -36.81 44.96 -7.65
C THR A 388 -35.65 44.59 -6.74
N HIS A 389 -35.87 44.47 -5.42
CA HIS A 389 -34.83 44.04 -4.49
C HIS A 389 -34.44 42.57 -4.67
N ASN A 390 -35.42 41.69 -4.91
CA ASN A 390 -35.16 40.27 -5.20
C ASN A 390 -34.45 40.08 -6.55
N GLU A 391 -34.84 40.82 -7.58
CA GLU A 391 -34.15 40.78 -8.88
C GLU A 391 -32.70 41.28 -8.80
N ASP A 392 -32.45 42.32 -8.00
CA ASP A 392 -31.09 42.84 -7.78
C ASP A 392 -30.24 41.91 -6.90
N LEU A 393 -30.86 41.19 -5.95
CA LEU A 393 -30.22 40.12 -5.19
C LEU A 393 -29.85 38.94 -6.09
N ASP A 394 -30.75 38.51 -6.98
CA ASP A 394 -30.49 37.42 -7.94
C ASP A 394 -29.38 37.79 -8.94
N LYS A 395 -29.34 39.04 -9.41
CA LYS A 395 -28.24 39.53 -10.25
C LYS A 395 -26.91 39.48 -9.50
N ARG A 396 -26.87 39.94 -8.23
CA ARG A 396 -25.66 39.89 -7.40
C ARG A 396 -25.21 38.46 -7.12
N TYR A 397 -26.16 37.57 -6.81
CA TYR A 397 -25.90 36.15 -6.59
C TYR A 397 -25.32 35.48 -7.84
N ASN A 398 -25.91 35.73 -9.01
CA ASN A 398 -25.42 35.19 -10.28
C ASN A 398 -24.04 35.73 -10.65
N MET A 399 -23.78 37.02 -10.43
CA MET A 399 -22.44 37.60 -10.60
C MET A 399 -21.40 36.93 -9.70
N GLU A 400 -21.74 36.71 -8.42
CA GLU A 400 -20.82 36.08 -7.48
C GLU A 400 -20.61 34.59 -7.76
N LYS A 401 -21.65 33.90 -8.23
CA LYS A 401 -21.59 32.51 -8.72
C LYS A 401 -20.67 32.38 -9.94
N GLU A 402 -20.72 33.32 -10.88
CA GLU A 402 -19.80 33.36 -12.02
C GLU A 402 -18.36 33.64 -11.59
N LYS A 403 -18.14 34.56 -10.65
CA LYS A 403 -16.80 34.81 -10.09
C LYS A 403 -16.26 33.56 -9.41
N LEU A 404 -17.08 32.87 -8.60
CA LEU A 404 -16.71 31.62 -7.94
C LEU A 404 -16.35 30.53 -8.97
N TYR A 405 -17.12 30.43 -10.06
CA TYR A 405 -16.80 29.50 -11.15
C TYR A 405 -15.45 29.81 -11.80
N LYS A 406 -15.17 31.09 -12.08
CA LYS A 406 -13.87 31.53 -12.63
C LYS A 406 -12.71 31.21 -11.67
N ILE A 407 -12.88 31.45 -10.37
CA ILE A 407 -11.86 31.13 -9.35
C ILE A 407 -11.62 29.62 -9.26
N ARG A 408 -12.68 28.80 -9.26
CA ARG A 408 -12.55 27.33 -9.28
C ARG A 408 -11.79 26.83 -10.50
N LEU A 409 -12.01 27.44 -11.66
CA LEU A 409 -11.28 27.09 -12.89
C LEU A 409 -9.79 27.42 -12.78
N LEU A 410 -9.45 28.59 -12.22
CA LEU A 410 -8.06 28.98 -11.97
C LEU A 410 -7.39 28.06 -10.94
N GLN A 411 -8.10 27.70 -9.87
CA GLN A 411 -7.62 26.74 -8.87
C GLN A 411 -7.36 25.37 -9.49
N ALA A 412 -8.27 24.87 -10.34
CA ALA A 412 -8.08 23.61 -11.05
C ALA A 412 -6.85 23.65 -11.98
N ARG A 413 -6.60 24.79 -12.66
CA ARG A 413 -5.40 24.99 -13.48
C ARG A 413 -4.14 24.95 -12.62
N ARG A 414 -4.10 25.68 -11.50
CA ARG A 414 -2.95 25.65 -10.57
C ARG A 414 -2.71 24.27 -9.96
N ASN A 415 -3.77 23.55 -9.58
CA ASN A 415 -3.64 22.18 -9.06
C ASN A 415 -3.06 21.21 -10.10
N ARG A 416 -3.43 21.35 -11.38
CA ARG A 416 -2.80 20.58 -12.46
C ARG A 416 -1.32 20.93 -12.65
N GLU A 417 -0.96 22.22 -12.60
CA GLU A 417 0.44 22.66 -12.65
C GLU A 417 1.26 22.08 -11.50
N ILE A 418 0.72 22.11 -10.27
CA ILE A 418 1.36 21.51 -9.08
C ILE A 418 1.54 20.01 -9.26
N ALA A 419 0.54 19.29 -9.75
CA ALA A 419 0.65 17.84 -10.00
C ALA A 419 1.72 17.50 -11.04
N ILE A 420 1.85 18.32 -12.10
CA ILE A 420 2.92 18.16 -13.10
C ILE A 420 4.29 18.43 -12.48
N LEU A 421 4.41 19.47 -11.65
CA LEU A 421 5.67 19.79 -10.96
C LEU A 421 6.07 18.68 -9.99
N HIS A 422 5.15 18.12 -9.20
CA HIS A 422 5.46 16.98 -8.33
C HIS A 422 5.98 15.77 -9.13
N ARG A 423 5.34 15.41 -10.25
CA ARG A 423 5.85 14.33 -11.11
C ARG A 423 7.26 14.60 -11.64
N LYS A 424 7.56 15.85 -12.02
CA LYS A 424 8.91 16.23 -12.46
C LYS A 424 9.94 16.19 -11.34
N ILE A 425 9.52 16.42 -10.09
CA ILE A 425 10.39 16.29 -8.92
C ILE A 425 10.65 14.80 -8.63
N ASP A 426 9.61 13.96 -8.70
CA ASP A 426 9.74 12.50 -8.52
C ASP A 426 10.62 11.83 -9.60
N GLU A 427 10.72 12.42 -10.80
CA GLU A 427 11.65 11.97 -11.84
C GLU A 427 13.12 12.17 -11.47
N VAL A 428 13.42 13.06 -10.52
CA VAL A 428 14.79 13.30 -10.04
C VAL A 428 15.04 12.43 -8.81
N PRO A 429 15.98 11.46 -8.86
CA PRO A 429 16.28 10.62 -7.73
C PRO A 429 16.68 11.44 -6.51
N SER A 430 16.01 11.19 -5.40
CA SER A 430 16.32 11.78 -4.12
C SER A 430 17.71 11.38 -3.64
N ARG A 431 18.27 12.14 -2.70
CA ARG A 431 19.56 11.82 -2.08
C ARG A 431 19.59 10.42 -1.46
N ALA A 432 18.48 9.97 -0.88
CA ALA A 432 18.34 8.62 -0.34
C ALA A 432 18.44 7.55 -1.43
N GLU A 433 17.78 7.75 -2.58
CA GLU A 433 17.84 6.84 -3.73
C GLU A 433 19.23 6.83 -4.36
N LEU A 434 19.88 8.00 -4.49
CA LEU A 434 21.28 8.08 -4.96
C LEU A 434 22.24 7.29 -4.06
N ILE A 435 22.07 7.38 -2.73
CA ILE A 435 22.87 6.58 -1.78
C ILE A 435 22.58 5.08 -1.94
N GLN A 436 21.31 4.71 -2.15
CA GLN A 436 20.95 3.31 -2.43
C GLN A 436 21.60 2.81 -3.72
N TYR A 437 21.56 3.60 -4.80
CA TYR A 437 22.24 3.27 -6.05
C TYR A 437 23.74 3.13 -5.87
N GLN A 438 24.37 4.05 -5.15
CA GLN A 438 25.80 3.97 -4.85
C GLN A 438 26.16 2.67 -4.09
N LYS A 439 25.39 2.33 -3.05
CA LYS A 439 25.58 1.06 -2.33
C LYS A 439 25.38 -0.14 -3.25
N ARG A 440 24.36 -0.10 -4.11
CA ARG A 440 24.07 -1.16 -5.06
C ARG A 440 25.17 -1.33 -6.10
N PHE A 441 25.78 -0.23 -6.57
CA PHE A 441 26.95 -0.30 -7.45
C PHE A 441 28.15 -0.94 -6.74
N ILE A 442 28.43 -0.57 -5.49
CA ILE A 442 29.53 -1.18 -4.72
C ILE A 442 29.30 -2.69 -4.54
N GLU A 443 28.07 -3.10 -4.24
CA GLU A 443 27.69 -4.51 -4.16
C GLU A 443 27.88 -5.23 -5.49
N LEU A 444 27.42 -4.64 -6.59
CA LEU A 444 27.58 -5.19 -7.93
C LEU A 444 29.06 -5.33 -8.30
N TYR A 445 29.88 -4.32 -8.04
CA TYR A 445 31.32 -4.38 -8.27
C TYR A 445 31.99 -5.49 -7.46
N ARG A 446 31.56 -5.72 -6.21
CA ARG A 446 32.03 -6.84 -5.39
C ARG A 446 31.63 -8.19 -5.99
N GLN A 447 30.39 -8.33 -6.44
CA GLN A 447 29.90 -9.56 -7.08
C GLN A 447 30.67 -9.85 -8.38
N ILE A 448 30.82 -8.86 -9.26
CA ILE A 448 31.61 -8.98 -10.48
C ILE A 448 33.05 -9.38 -10.16
N SER A 449 33.66 -8.76 -9.15
CA SER A 449 35.03 -9.09 -8.73
C SER A 449 35.15 -10.53 -8.19
N ALA A 450 34.15 -11.00 -7.44
CA ALA A 450 34.11 -12.37 -6.94
C ALA A 450 33.98 -13.38 -8.08
N VAL A 451 33.03 -13.18 -8.99
CA VAL A 451 32.84 -14.05 -10.17
C VAL A 451 34.07 -14.03 -11.08
N HIS A 452 34.70 -12.87 -11.28
CA HIS A 452 35.95 -12.78 -12.04
C HIS A 452 37.08 -13.60 -11.38
N LYS A 453 37.20 -13.54 -10.06
CA LYS A 453 38.17 -14.34 -9.30
C LYS A 453 37.91 -15.83 -9.45
N GLU A 454 36.66 -16.27 -9.31
CA GLU A 454 36.26 -17.68 -9.52
C GLU A 454 36.55 -18.14 -10.95
N THR A 455 36.17 -17.34 -11.94
CA THR A 455 36.44 -17.61 -13.36
C THR A 455 37.93 -17.80 -13.61
N LYS A 456 38.77 -16.92 -13.05
CA LYS A 456 40.23 -17.03 -13.14
C LYS A 456 40.77 -18.29 -12.47
N GLN A 457 40.18 -18.72 -11.35
CA GLN A 457 40.53 -19.98 -10.69
C GLN A 457 40.18 -21.18 -11.57
N PHE A 458 39.01 -21.19 -12.20
CA PHE A 458 38.62 -22.24 -13.15
C PHE A 458 39.57 -22.32 -14.35
N PHE A 459 39.90 -21.19 -14.98
CA PHE A 459 40.88 -21.17 -16.07
C PHE A 459 42.26 -21.67 -15.62
N THR A 460 42.70 -21.30 -14.43
CA THR A 460 44.00 -21.76 -13.88
C THR A 460 43.97 -23.28 -13.66
N LEU A 461 42.88 -23.80 -13.10
CA LEU A 461 42.70 -25.24 -12.90
C LEU A 461 42.68 -25.98 -14.23
N TYR A 462 41.91 -25.48 -15.20
CA TYR A 462 41.84 -26.04 -16.55
C TYR A 462 43.22 -26.10 -17.19
N ASN A 463 43.96 -24.99 -17.23
CA ASN A 463 45.31 -24.94 -17.81
C ASN A 463 46.26 -25.91 -17.09
N THR A 464 46.15 -26.03 -15.77
CA THR A 464 46.98 -26.98 -14.99
C THR A 464 46.66 -28.43 -15.33
N LEU A 465 45.38 -28.75 -15.52
CA LEU A 465 44.93 -30.10 -15.91
C LEU A 465 45.31 -30.41 -17.36
N ASP A 466 45.20 -29.43 -18.26
CA ASP A 466 45.61 -29.55 -19.65
C ASP A 466 47.12 -29.77 -19.77
N ASP A 467 47.94 -29.00 -19.04
CA ASP A 467 49.39 -29.23 -18.96
C ASP A 467 49.70 -30.65 -18.46
N LYS A 468 49.03 -31.11 -17.40
CA LYS A 468 49.19 -32.47 -16.88
C LYS A 468 48.82 -33.53 -17.93
N LYS A 469 47.70 -33.32 -18.64
CA LYS A 469 47.26 -34.21 -19.71
C LYS A 469 48.33 -34.29 -20.81
N VAL A 470 48.88 -33.15 -21.26
CA VAL A 470 49.95 -33.12 -22.26
C VAL A 470 51.21 -33.85 -21.79
N TYR A 471 51.58 -33.75 -20.50
CA TYR A 471 52.70 -34.52 -19.96
C TYR A 471 52.43 -36.03 -19.91
N LEU A 472 51.21 -36.43 -19.53
CA LEU A 472 50.80 -37.84 -19.53
C LEU A 472 50.76 -38.42 -20.96
N GLU A 473 50.28 -37.65 -21.94
CA GLU A 473 50.30 -38.06 -23.36
C GLU A 473 51.73 -38.26 -23.86
N LYS A 474 52.67 -37.39 -23.47
CA LYS A 474 54.10 -37.56 -23.77
C LYS A 474 54.68 -38.81 -23.11
N GLU A 475 54.29 -39.11 -21.86
CA GLU A 475 54.72 -40.32 -21.15
C GLU A 475 54.20 -41.57 -21.86
N ILE A 476 52.92 -41.61 -22.25
CA ILE A 476 52.34 -42.71 -23.02
C ILE A 476 53.06 -42.88 -24.36
N SER A 477 53.30 -41.79 -25.10
CA SER A 477 54.03 -41.84 -26.37
C SER A 477 55.45 -42.37 -26.19
N LEU A 478 56.14 -41.99 -25.12
CA LEU A 478 57.47 -42.48 -24.79
C LEU A 478 57.45 -43.97 -24.46
N LEU A 479 56.49 -44.43 -23.64
CA LEU A 479 56.32 -45.83 -23.28
C LEU A 479 55.99 -46.70 -24.49
N ASN A 480 55.13 -46.21 -25.41
CA ASN A 480 54.82 -46.91 -26.66
C ASN A 480 56.07 -47.04 -27.55
N SER A 481 56.85 -45.96 -27.71
CA SER A 481 58.11 -45.98 -28.46
C SER A 481 59.12 -46.96 -27.86
N ILE A 482 59.22 -47.02 -26.54
CA ILE A 482 60.06 -47.99 -25.82
C ILE A 482 59.57 -49.42 -26.09
N HIS A 483 58.26 -49.65 -25.99
CA HIS A 483 57.66 -50.97 -26.14
C HIS A 483 57.82 -51.52 -27.56
N GLU A 484 57.54 -50.71 -28.59
CA GLU A 484 57.68 -51.09 -30.00
C GLU A 484 59.12 -51.43 -30.35
N ASN A 485 60.09 -50.62 -29.89
CA ASN A 485 61.50 -50.81 -30.18
C ASN A 485 62.18 -51.91 -29.33
N PHE A 486 61.57 -52.33 -28.23
CA PHE A 486 62.19 -53.28 -27.28
C PHE A 486 62.51 -54.64 -27.91
N SER A 487 61.58 -55.19 -28.69
CA SER A 487 61.74 -56.52 -29.30
C SER A 487 62.90 -56.55 -30.31
N GLN A 488 63.03 -55.51 -31.14
CA GLN A 488 64.11 -55.37 -32.12
C GLN A 488 65.45 -55.04 -31.46
N ALA A 489 65.44 -54.17 -30.45
CA ALA A 489 66.65 -53.81 -29.71
C ALA A 489 67.28 -55.03 -29.00
N MET A 490 66.46 -55.92 -28.46
CA MET A 490 66.91 -57.13 -27.76
C MET A 490 67.36 -58.27 -28.69
N ALA A 491 67.22 -58.14 -30.01
CA ALA A 491 67.58 -59.19 -30.96
C ALA A 491 69.10 -59.41 -31.12
N SER A 492 69.92 -58.39 -30.80
CA SER A 492 71.39 -58.46 -30.88
C SER A 492 72.05 -57.71 -29.72
N PRO A 493 73.21 -58.18 -29.21
CA PRO A 493 73.92 -57.49 -28.14
C PRO A 493 74.36 -56.07 -28.53
N ALA A 494 74.69 -55.82 -29.80
CA ALA A 494 75.09 -54.48 -30.27
C ALA A 494 73.91 -53.49 -30.29
N THR A 495 72.73 -53.93 -30.76
CA THR A 495 71.50 -53.10 -30.77
C THR A 495 70.96 -52.87 -29.37
N ARG A 496 71.17 -53.83 -28.46
CA ARG A 496 70.82 -53.70 -27.04
C ARG A 496 71.62 -52.60 -26.37
N ASP A 497 72.94 -52.55 -26.58
CA ASP A 497 73.79 -51.51 -26.00
C ASP A 497 73.44 -50.12 -26.57
N GLN A 498 73.05 -50.05 -27.85
CA GLN A 498 72.57 -48.80 -28.46
C GLN A 498 71.24 -48.33 -27.84
N PHE A 499 70.30 -49.24 -27.59
CA PHE A 499 69.03 -48.94 -26.93
C PHE A 499 69.23 -48.45 -25.48
N LEU A 500 70.15 -49.07 -24.73
CA LEU A 500 70.50 -48.62 -23.38
C LEU A 500 71.04 -47.18 -23.37
N ARG A 501 71.93 -46.84 -24.33
CA ARG A 501 72.42 -45.46 -24.48
C ARG A 501 71.30 -44.47 -24.81
N GLN A 502 70.32 -44.88 -25.64
CA GLN A 502 69.14 -44.05 -25.92
C GLN A 502 68.27 -43.83 -24.68
N MET A 503 68.07 -44.87 -23.85
CA MET A 503 67.34 -44.75 -22.59
C MET A 503 68.04 -43.80 -21.61
N GLU A 504 69.36 -43.89 -21.48
CA GLU A 504 70.15 -42.96 -20.68
C GLU A 504 69.99 -41.50 -21.16
N GLN A 505 70.01 -41.29 -22.47
CA GLN A 505 69.79 -39.97 -23.07
C GLN A 505 68.39 -39.42 -22.79
N ILE A 506 67.35 -40.26 -22.85
CA ILE A 506 65.97 -39.88 -22.51
C ILE A 506 65.87 -39.49 -21.04
N VAL A 507 66.43 -40.30 -20.13
CA VAL A 507 66.43 -40.01 -18.69
C VAL A 507 67.13 -38.69 -18.40
N GLU A 508 68.28 -38.42 -19.05
CA GLU A 508 68.99 -37.17 -18.90
C GLU A 508 68.19 -35.97 -19.44
N GLY A 509 67.52 -36.13 -20.57
CA GLY A 509 66.58 -35.12 -21.11
C GLY A 509 65.44 -34.79 -20.14
N ILE A 510 64.86 -35.81 -19.49
CA ILE A 510 63.81 -35.62 -18.46
C ILE A 510 64.36 -34.88 -17.24
N LYS A 511 65.55 -35.24 -16.75
CA LYS A 511 66.21 -34.53 -15.64
C LYS A 511 66.45 -33.06 -15.95
N GLN A 512 66.94 -32.75 -17.15
CA GLN A 512 67.15 -31.37 -17.61
C GLN A 512 65.83 -30.59 -17.71
N SER A 513 64.77 -31.22 -18.23
CA SER A 513 63.44 -30.61 -18.29
C SER A 513 62.89 -30.29 -16.89
N ARG A 514 63.03 -31.24 -15.94
CA ARG A 514 62.64 -31.04 -14.54
C ARG A 514 63.39 -29.86 -13.91
N MET A 515 64.70 -29.77 -14.13
CA MET A 515 65.52 -28.68 -13.61
C MET A 515 65.08 -27.32 -14.17
N LYS A 516 64.77 -27.24 -15.46
CA LYS A 516 64.23 -26.01 -16.10
C LYS A 516 62.88 -25.61 -15.49
N MET A 517 61.97 -26.56 -15.25
CA MET A 517 60.67 -26.27 -14.64
C MET A 517 60.79 -25.84 -13.16
N GLU A 518 61.68 -26.45 -12.39
CA GLU A 518 61.91 -26.05 -11.00
C GLU A 518 62.48 -24.62 -10.92
N LYS A 519 63.39 -24.25 -11.83
CA LYS A 519 63.90 -22.88 -11.95
C LYS A 519 62.77 -21.89 -12.26
N LYS A 520 61.92 -22.18 -13.24
CA LYS A 520 60.75 -21.33 -13.57
C LYS A 520 59.78 -21.20 -12.40
N LYS A 521 59.58 -22.26 -11.62
CA LYS A 521 58.75 -22.23 -10.41
C LYS A 521 59.35 -21.31 -9.35
N GLN A 522 60.66 -21.36 -9.13
CA GLN A 522 61.36 -20.46 -8.19
C GLN A 522 61.27 -18.99 -8.63
N GLU A 523 61.49 -18.70 -9.92
CA GLU A 523 61.33 -17.35 -10.48
C GLU A 523 59.91 -16.80 -10.29
N ASN A 524 58.88 -17.60 -10.58
CA ASN A 524 57.50 -17.19 -10.38
C ASN A 524 57.15 -17.02 -8.89
N LYS A 525 57.70 -17.86 -8.01
CA LYS A 525 57.54 -17.72 -6.55
C LYS A 525 58.13 -16.39 -6.08
N MET A 526 59.36 -16.06 -6.48
CA MET A 526 59.98 -14.78 -6.14
C MET A 526 59.16 -13.60 -6.65
N ARG A 527 58.67 -13.67 -7.89
CA ARG A 527 57.82 -12.61 -8.45
C ARG A 527 56.50 -12.45 -7.69
N ARG A 528 55.87 -13.55 -7.28
CA ARG A 528 54.66 -13.53 -6.45
C ARG A 528 54.94 -12.86 -5.11
N ASP A 529 56.03 -13.24 -4.46
CA ASP A 529 56.40 -12.71 -3.15
C ASP A 529 56.70 -11.20 -3.25
N GLN A 530 57.42 -10.75 -4.29
CA GLN A 530 57.63 -9.32 -4.59
C GLN A 530 56.32 -8.55 -4.80
N LEU A 531 55.37 -9.09 -5.55
CA LEU A 531 54.06 -8.46 -5.77
C LEU A 531 53.24 -8.40 -4.48
N ASN A 532 53.37 -9.42 -3.62
CA ASN A 532 52.71 -9.43 -2.33
C ASN A 532 53.28 -8.36 -1.40
N ASP A 533 54.59 -8.17 -1.39
CA ASP A 533 55.23 -7.10 -0.61
C ASP A 533 54.80 -5.71 -1.09
N GLN A 534 54.74 -5.48 -2.41
CA GLN A 534 54.18 -4.24 -2.98
C GLN A 534 52.71 -4.03 -2.59
N TYR A 535 51.90 -5.10 -2.59
CA TYR A 535 50.50 -5.03 -2.16
C TYR A 535 50.39 -4.63 -0.68
N LEU A 536 51.22 -5.21 0.20
CA LEU A 536 51.26 -4.86 1.61
C LEU A 536 51.67 -3.40 1.83
N GLU A 537 52.66 -2.92 1.08
CA GLU A 537 53.09 -1.51 1.12
C GLU A 537 51.96 -0.56 0.69
N LEU A 538 51.22 -0.90 -0.37
CA LEU A 538 50.06 -0.12 -0.80
C LEU A 538 48.93 -0.11 0.22
N LEU A 539 48.67 -1.24 0.90
CA LEU A 539 47.71 -1.29 1.99
C LEU A 539 48.13 -0.40 3.16
N GLU A 540 49.41 -0.34 3.48
CA GLU A 540 49.93 0.53 4.52
C GLU A 540 49.81 2.01 4.14
N LYS A 541 50.14 2.37 2.88
CA LYS A 541 49.89 3.72 2.34
C LYS A 541 48.41 4.10 2.40
N GLN A 542 47.51 3.17 2.09
CA GLN A 542 46.07 3.40 2.19
C GLN A 542 45.65 3.66 3.65
N ARG A 543 46.15 2.86 4.61
CA ARG A 543 45.89 3.07 6.04
C ARG A 543 46.42 4.42 6.51
N LEU A 544 47.63 4.78 6.10
CA LEU A 544 48.24 6.07 6.43
C LEU A 544 47.42 7.22 5.85
N TYR A 545 47.00 7.14 4.59
CA TYR A 545 46.14 8.13 3.97
C TYR A 545 44.85 8.34 4.76
N PHE A 546 44.15 7.27 5.15
CA PHE A 546 42.94 7.39 5.97
C PHE A 546 43.22 8.02 7.33
N LYS A 547 44.34 7.67 7.97
CA LYS A 547 44.77 8.28 9.24
C LYS A 547 45.05 9.78 9.06
N THR A 548 45.83 10.17 8.06
CA THR A 548 46.17 11.57 7.79
C THR A 548 44.94 12.39 7.41
N VAL A 549 44.01 11.84 6.62
CA VAL A 549 42.74 12.53 6.32
C VAL A 549 41.91 12.73 7.58
N LYS A 550 41.89 11.75 8.49
CA LYS A 550 41.20 11.89 9.78
C LYS A 550 41.84 12.98 10.64
N GLU A 551 43.17 12.96 10.78
CA GLU A 551 43.93 13.98 11.51
C GLU A 551 43.75 15.38 10.91
N PHE A 552 43.80 15.50 9.58
CA PHE A 552 43.55 16.76 8.88
C PHE A 552 42.15 17.31 9.13
N LYS A 553 41.13 16.45 9.13
CA LYS A 553 39.75 16.86 9.48
C LYS A 553 39.66 17.33 10.93
N GLU A 554 40.38 16.68 11.84
CA GLU A 554 40.44 17.08 13.25
C GLU A 554 41.16 18.43 13.45
N GLU A 555 42.28 18.67 12.76
CA GLU A 555 42.99 19.96 12.77
C GLU A 555 42.18 21.07 12.09
N GLY A 556 41.49 20.77 10.98
CA GLY A 556 40.56 21.70 10.33
C GLY A 556 39.48 22.18 11.30
N ARG A 557 38.90 21.24 12.06
CA ARG A 557 37.93 21.55 13.13
C ARG A 557 38.54 22.41 14.24
N LYS A 558 39.79 22.15 14.65
CA LYS A 558 40.49 22.99 15.65
C LYS A 558 40.73 24.40 15.14
N ASN A 559 41.12 24.55 13.86
CA ASN A 559 41.34 25.85 13.24
C ASN A 559 40.05 26.67 13.15
N GLU A 560 38.93 26.06 12.76
CA GLU A 560 37.61 26.73 12.76
C GLU A 560 37.24 27.26 14.15
N VAL A 561 37.50 26.47 15.21
CA VAL A 561 37.26 26.89 16.61
C VAL A 561 38.20 28.01 17.05
N LEU A 562 39.45 28.04 16.59
CA LEU A 562 40.36 29.15 16.90
C LEU A 562 39.96 30.43 16.16
N LEU A 563 39.55 30.31 14.89
CA LEU A 563 39.06 31.44 14.09
C LEU A 563 37.80 32.06 14.69
N SER A 564 36.87 31.25 15.20
CA SER A 564 35.67 31.76 15.88
C SER A 564 36.04 32.52 17.16
N LYS A 565 37.00 32.02 17.95
CA LYS A 565 37.51 32.72 19.16
C LYS A 565 38.23 34.03 18.84
N VAL A 566 39.00 34.09 17.76
CA VAL A 566 39.68 35.33 17.33
C VAL A 566 38.64 36.36 16.88
N LYS A 567 37.63 35.95 16.10
CA LYS A 567 36.53 36.84 15.69
C LYS A 567 35.73 37.37 16.88
N ALA A 568 35.45 36.52 17.87
CA ALA A 568 34.77 36.90 19.10
C ALA A 568 35.58 37.84 20.00
N LYS A 569 36.91 37.86 19.91
CA LYS A 569 37.78 38.82 20.61
C LYS A 569 37.99 40.14 19.85
N ALA A 570 37.70 40.16 18.55
CA ALA A 570 37.84 41.33 17.69
C ALA A 570 36.53 42.13 17.54
N SER A 571 35.40 41.53 17.92
CA SER A 571 34.12 42.20 18.18
C SER A 571 34.02 42.58 19.65
#